data_AF-A0A956QHY6-F1
#
_entry.id   AF-A0A956QHY6-F1
#
_cell.length_a   1.000
_cell.length_b   1.000
_cell.length_c   1.000
_cell.angle_alpha   90.00
_cell.angle_beta   90.00
_cell.angle_gamma   90.00
#
_symmetry.space_group_name_H-M   'P 1'
#
loop_
_entity.id
_entity.type
_entity.pdbx_description
1 polymer ?
#
loop_
_entity_poly.entity_id
_entity_poly.type
_entity_poly.pdbx_seq_one_letter_code
_entity_poly.pdbx_strand_id
1 'polypeptide(L)'
;MILWVATVPVLAKPSYASLKQAGDKALAAKDYKAAIAGFERLAREYPDSSEAHNLLGFACFQSDRTERALYEFREALRYNRNNGEAQHNLILAAGKRATERTEKLEFTEALHMLDEIISNYYWHPQLGAIYYYRGQVLFFRGDEEGGLKAWREAARRTPGSAVGRFLEALDAQKKGQSQAAGVAFQDALKKVPNEPVFRNYYGLLLEELDKDELALAQYRKALSDGSTPYVDLYLNESRVLRRLDKLDLAAEALVAARNARPDYASIHAALWAVNRALGRHNEADEELALALSRDQRALVGVFGKAGENAFCNGEALGPVPTAAFAKAGKARIEVGLQRLNTELVADMVTVVE
;
A
#
# COMPACT_ATOMS: atom_id res chain seq x y z
N MET A 1 -61.31 7.40 -51.13
CA MET A 1 -59.92 7.12 -50.71
C MET A 1 -59.88 7.28 -49.19
N ILE A 2 -59.95 6.17 -48.44
CA ILE A 2 -59.98 6.19 -46.96
C ILE A 2 -58.53 6.11 -46.49
N LEU A 3 -58.02 7.20 -45.90
CA LEU A 3 -56.70 7.25 -45.27
C LEU A 3 -56.76 6.49 -43.94
N TRP A 4 -56.14 5.32 -43.88
CA TRP A 4 -55.83 4.64 -42.63
C TRP A 4 -54.67 5.36 -41.95
N VAL A 5 -54.97 6.13 -40.89
CA VAL A 5 -53.94 6.61 -39.97
C VAL A 5 -53.59 5.44 -39.06
N ALA A 6 -52.49 4.75 -39.36
CA ALA A 6 -51.92 3.76 -38.46
C ALA A 6 -51.47 4.46 -37.18
N THR A 7 -52.23 4.29 -36.09
CA THR A 7 -51.77 4.64 -34.76
C THR A 7 -50.63 3.70 -34.40
N VAL A 8 -49.40 4.21 -34.42
CA VAL A 8 -48.26 3.49 -33.86
C VAL A 8 -48.56 3.33 -32.35
N PRO A 9 -48.70 2.10 -31.82
CA PRO A 9 -48.95 1.93 -30.41
C PRO A 9 -47.75 2.48 -29.65
N VAL A 10 -47.97 3.52 -28.84
CA VAL A 10 -47.00 3.92 -27.82
C VAL A 10 -46.94 2.77 -26.83
N LEU A 11 -45.92 1.91 -26.96
CA LEU A 11 -45.66 0.83 -26.02
C LEU A 11 -45.57 1.44 -24.62
N ALA A 12 -46.46 1.01 -23.72
CA ALA A 12 -46.44 1.44 -22.33
C ALA A 12 -45.06 1.19 -21.74
N LYS A 13 -44.52 2.17 -21.02
CA LYS A 13 -43.22 2.01 -20.35
C LYS A 13 -43.24 0.74 -19.49
N PRO A 14 -42.26 -0.16 -19.65
CA PRO A 14 -42.16 -1.34 -18.80
C PRO A 14 -42.08 -0.90 -17.33
N SER A 15 -42.76 -1.61 -16.43
CA SER A 15 -42.81 -1.21 -15.02
C SER A 15 -41.43 -1.33 -14.37
N TYR A 16 -41.13 -0.42 -13.43
CA TYR A 16 -39.88 -0.43 -12.66
C TYR A 16 -39.59 -1.81 -12.07
N ALA A 17 -40.60 -2.42 -11.43
CA ALA A 17 -40.50 -3.74 -10.83
C ALA A 17 -40.13 -4.83 -11.86
N SER A 18 -40.70 -4.79 -13.07
CA SER A 18 -40.38 -5.78 -14.11
C SER A 18 -38.95 -5.66 -14.62
N LEU A 19 -38.46 -4.44 -14.81
CA LEU A 19 -37.08 -4.18 -15.25
C LEU A 19 -36.07 -4.55 -14.15
N LYS A 20 -36.37 -4.18 -12.91
CA LYS A 20 -35.56 -4.56 -11.74
C LYS A 20 -35.47 -6.07 -11.59
N GLN A 21 -36.60 -6.79 -11.66
CA GLN A 21 -36.64 -8.24 -11.50
C GLN A 21 -35.76 -8.98 -12.52
N ALA A 22 -35.74 -8.52 -13.77
CA ALA A 22 -34.88 -9.11 -14.80
C ALA A 22 -33.39 -8.95 -14.46
N GLY A 23 -32.98 -7.75 -14.01
CA GLY A 23 -31.61 -7.48 -13.55
C GLY A 23 -31.24 -8.29 -12.31
N ASP A 24 -32.13 -8.34 -11.31
CA ASP A 24 -31.94 -9.11 -10.07
C ASP A 24 -31.75 -10.60 -10.36
N LYS A 25 -32.55 -11.17 -11.27
CA LYS A 25 -32.44 -12.57 -11.68
C LYS A 25 -31.08 -12.86 -12.33
N ALA A 26 -30.61 -11.99 -13.21
CA ALA A 26 -29.31 -12.13 -13.84
C ALA A 26 -28.16 -11.98 -12.83
N LEU A 27 -28.28 -11.03 -11.90
CA LEU A 27 -27.31 -10.81 -10.83
C LEU A 27 -27.22 -12.04 -9.91
N ALA A 28 -28.35 -12.63 -9.52
CA ALA A 28 -28.41 -13.85 -8.73
C ALA A 28 -27.78 -15.06 -9.47
N ALA A 29 -27.93 -15.11 -10.79
CA ALA A 29 -27.27 -16.10 -11.64
C ALA A 29 -25.76 -15.81 -11.88
N LYS A 30 -25.23 -14.69 -11.35
CA LYS A 30 -23.88 -14.16 -11.63
C LYS A 30 -23.63 -13.89 -13.12
N ASP A 31 -24.69 -13.77 -13.91
CA ASP A 31 -24.61 -13.26 -15.28
C ASP A 31 -24.52 -11.73 -15.22
N TYR A 32 -23.33 -11.25 -14.87
CA TYR A 32 -23.11 -9.82 -14.68
C TYR A 32 -23.30 -9.02 -15.98
N LYS A 33 -23.05 -9.63 -17.14
CA LYS A 33 -23.28 -8.98 -18.43
C LYS A 33 -24.78 -8.69 -18.62
N ALA A 34 -25.64 -9.69 -18.40
CA ALA A 34 -27.08 -9.51 -18.48
C ALA A 34 -27.61 -8.60 -17.36
N ALA A 35 -27.08 -8.70 -16.14
CA ALA A 35 -27.46 -7.86 -15.01
C ALA A 35 -27.18 -6.38 -15.31
N ILE A 36 -25.97 -6.06 -15.78
CA ILE A 36 -25.58 -4.71 -16.19
C ILE A 36 -26.51 -4.21 -17.29
N ALA A 37 -26.74 -4.98 -18.36
CA ALA A 37 -27.64 -4.56 -19.44
C ALA A 37 -29.09 -4.29 -18.94
N GLY A 38 -29.57 -5.12 -18.01
CA GLY A 38 -30.88 -4.95 -17.38
C GLY A 38 -30.96 -3.68 -16.52
N PHE A 39 -29.97 -3.45 -15.66
CA PHE A 39 -29.94 -2.27 -14.80
C PHE A 39 -29.59 -0.98 -15.56
N GLU A 40 -28.81 -1.03 -16.64
CA GLU A 40 -28.65 0.09 -17.58
C GLU A 40 -29.97 0.48 -18.21
N ARG A 41 -30.79 -0.50 -18.61
CA ARG A 41 -32.13 -0.21 -19.12
C ARG A 41 -33.00 0.40 -18.02
N LEU A 42 -32.93 -0.12 -16.79
CA LEU A 42 -33.64 0.45 -15.64
C LEU A 42 -33.25 1.91 -15.40
N ALA A 43 -31.96 2.23 -15.36
CA ALA A 43 -31.45 3.58 -15.18
C ALA A 43 -31.78 4.50 -16.38
N ARG A 44 -31.87 3.98 -17.61
CA ARG A 44 -32.33 4.79 -18.76
C ARG A 44 -33.81 5.16 -18.69
N GLU A 45 -34.67 4.24 -18.28
CA GLU A 45 -36.12 4.49 -18.18
C GLU A 45 -36.50 5.32 -16.94
N TYR A 46 -35.69 5.23 -15.89
CA TYR A 46 -35.83 5.91 -14.61
C TYR A 46 -34.52 6.61 -14.19
N PRO A 47 -34.11 7.67 -14.92
CA PRO A 47 -32.80 8.30 -14.75
C PRO A 47 -32.60 9.04 -13.45
N ASP A 48 -33.66 9.32 -12.69
CA ASP A 48 -33.65 9.96 -11.37
C ASP A 48 -33.73 8.95 -10.22
N SER A 49 -33.76 7.65 -10.52
CA SER A 49 -33.84 6.60 -9.51
C SER A 49 -32.47 6.31 -8.91
N SER A 50 -32.29 6.75 -7.65
CA SER A 50 -31.11 6.41 -6.85
C SER A 50 -30.90 4.88 -6.74
N GLU A 51 -31.97 4.11 -6.59
CA GLU A 51 -31.92 2.65 -6.53
C GLU A 51 -31.43 2.05 -7.86
N ALA A 52 -31.90 2.54 -9.01
CA ALA A 52 -31.48 2.02 -10.30
C ALA A 52 -29.97 2.21 -10.54
N HIS A 53 -29.45 3.39 -10.21
CA HIS A 53 -28.02 3.68 -10.25
C HIS A 53 -27.22 2.83 -9.24
N ASN A 54 -27.73 2.64 -8.02
CA ASN A 54 -27.07 1.76 -7.04
C ASN A 54 -26.98 0.30 -7.53
N LEU A 55 -28.05 -0.25 -8.10
CA LEU A 55 -28.08 -1.63 -8.61
C LEU A 55 -27.13 -1.80 -9.80
N LEU A 56 -27.12 -0.84 -10.72
CA LEU A 56 -26.17 -0.83 -11.83
C LEU A 56 -24.73 -0.76 -11.33
N GLY A 57 -24.45 0.14 -10.38
CA GLY A 57 -23.14 0.25 -9.74
C GLY A 57 -22.71 -1.04 -9.06
N PHE A 58 -23.63 -1.71 -8.35
CA PHE A 58 -23.37 -2.98 -7.69
C PHE A 58 -23.05 -4.10 -8.68
N ALA A 59 -23.83 -4.22 -9.76
CA ALA A 59 -23.54 -5.19 -10.83
C ALA A 59 -22.19 -4.91 -11.51
N CYS A 60 -21.85 -3.63 -11.75
CA CYS A 60 -20.53 -3.24 -12.24
C CYS A 60 -19.42 -3.65 -11.26
N PHE A 61 -19.61 -3.41 -9.95
CA PHE A 61 -18.63 -3.74 -8.92
C PHE A 61 -18.34 -5.24 -8.86
N GLN A 62 -19.39 -6.08 -8.92
CA GLN A 62 -19.27 -7.54 -8.95
C GLN A 62 -18.61 -8.08 -10.22
N SER A 63 -18.57 -7.29 -11.30
CA SER A 63 -17.91 -7.62 -12.57
C SER A 63 -16.51 -7.03 -12.72
N ASP A 64 -15.90 -6.57 -11.62
CA ASP A 64 -14.61 -5.87 -11.58
C ASP A 64 -14.52 -4.57 -12.39
N ARG A 65 -15.68 -3.98 -12.75
CA ARG A 65 -15.75 -2.66 -13.39
C ARG A 65 -15.77 -1.56 -12.33
N THR A 66 -14.74 -1.51 -11.50
CA THR A 66 -14.65 -0.65 -10.30
C THR A 66 -14.89 0.83 -10.62
N GLU A 67 -14.33 1.36 -11.71
CA GLU A 67 -14.52 2.76 -12.10
C GLU A 67 -15.97 3.09 -12.47
N ARG A 68 -16.62 2.19 -13.24
CA ARG A 68 -18.03 2.37 -13.59
C ARG A 68 -18.90 2.27 -12.34
N ALA A 69 -18.59 1.34 -11.44
CA ALA A 69 -19.29 1.21 -10.17
C ALA A 69 -19.23 2.51 -9.35
N LEU A 70 -18.04 3.09 -9.20
CA LEU A 70 -17.84 4.38 -8.52
C LEU A 70 -18.68 5.51 -9.14
N TYR A 71 -18.72 5.59 -10.48
CA TYR A 71 -19.56 6.57 -11.18
C TYR A 71 -21.04 6.39 -10.83
N GLU A 72 -21.56 5.17 -10.92
CA GLU A 72 -22.97 4.87 -10.69
C GLU A 72 -23.38 5.06 -9.22
N PHE A 73 -22.52 4.70 -8.26
CA PHE A 73 -22.80 5.00 -6.85
C PHE A 73 -22.81 6.50 -6.57
N ARG A 74 -21.94 7.29 -7.23
CA ARG A 74 -21.99 8.75 -7.13
C ARG A 74 -23.27 9.32 -7.75
N GLU A 75 -23.72 8.81 -8.89
CA GLU A 75 -25.00 9.21 -9.47
C GLU A 75 -26.19 8.81 -8.58
N ALA A 76 -26.17 7.63 -7.97
CA ALA A 76 -27.18 7.22 -6.99
C ALA A 76 -27.27 8.22 -5.83
N LEU A 77 -26.13 8.69 -5.33
CA LEU A 77 -26.05 9.67 -4.23
C LEU A 77 -26.34 11.10 -4.67
N ARG A 78 -26.19 11.42 -5.96
CA ARG A 78 -26.64 12.69 -6.53
C ARG A 78 -28.16 12.82 -6.45
N TYR A 79 -28.90 11.75 -6.71
CA TYR A 79 -30.37 11.74 -6.63
C TYR A 79 -30.90 11.53 -5.21
N ASN A 80 -30.24 10.71 -4.40
CA ASN A 80 -30.56 10.58 -2.99
C ASN A 80 -29.28 10.47 -2.14
N ARG A 81 -28.88 11.59 -1.54
CA ARG A 81 -27.69 11.67 -0.68
C ARG A 81 -27.75 10.75 0.53
N ASN A 82 -28.95 10.37 0.98
CA ASN A 82 -29.16 9.52 2.16
C ASN A 82 -29.35 8.03 1.80
N ASN A 83 -29.10 7.63 0.54
CA ASN A 83 -29.11 6.21 0.17
C ASN A 83 -27.93 5.49 0.85
N GLY A 84 -28.18 4.91 2.02
CA GLY A 84 -27.16 4.24 2.84
C GLY A 84 -26.52 3.04 2.14
N GLU A 85 -27.24 2.35 1.26
CA GLU A 85 -26.68 1.25 0.46
C GLU A 85 -25.67 1.78 -0.56
N ALA A 86 -26.02 2.84 -1.29
CA ALA A 86 -25.11 3.49 -2.23
C ALA A 86 -23.89 4.10 -1.54
N GLN A 87 -24.06 4.69 -0.35
CA GLN A 87 -22.93 5.18 0.47
C GLN A 87 -22.00 4.03 0.87
N HIS A 88 -22.56 2.93 1.36
CA HIS A 88 -21.80 1.74 1.73
C HIS A 88 -21.04 1.15 0.53
N ASN A 89 -21.73 0.99 -0.60
CA ASN A 89 -21.15 0.44 -1.82
C ASN A 89 -20.07 1.36 -2.40
N LEU A 90 -20.25 2.68 -2.36
CA LEU A 90 -19.22 3.66 -2.76
C LEU A 90 -17.96 3.52 -1.90
N ILE A 91 -18.10 3.37 -0.59
CA ILE A 91 -17.00 3.18 0.36
C ILE A 91 -16.20 1.91 0.02
N LEU A 92 -16.89 0.78 -0.21
CA LEU A 92 -16.23 -0.47 -0.59
C LEU A 92 -15.52 -0.35 -1.93
N ALA A 93 -16.16 0.24 -2.93
CA ALA A 93 -15.59 0.43 -4.25
C ALA A 93 -14.39 1.38 -4.24
N ALA A 94 -14.42 2.44 -3.42
CA ALA A 94 -13.31 3.36 -3.26
C ALA A 94 -12.10 2.68 -2.60
N GLY A 95 -12.33 1.83 -1.60
CA GLY A 95 -11.30 1.01 -0.98
C GLY A 95 -10.61 0.09 -1.99
N LYS A 96 -11.38 -0.68 -2.76
CA LYS A 96 -10.86 -1.54 -3.82
C LYS A 96 -10.05 -0.75 -4.86
N ARG A 97 -10.60 0.39 -5.32
CA ARG A 97 -9.93 1.24 -6.30
C ARG A 97 -8.62 1.81 -5.76
N ALA A 98 -8.59 2.20 -4.48
CA ALA A 98 -7.37 2.67 -3.84
C ALA A 98 -6.30 1.57 -3.78
N THR A 99 -6.68 0.31 -3.49
CA THR A 99 -5.74 -0.83 -3.56
C THR A 99 -5.18 -1.01 -4.97
N GLU A 100 -6.02 -1.04 -6.01
CA GLU A 100 -5.59 -1.16 -7.41
C GLU A 100 -4.64 -0.02 -7.83
N ARG A 101 -4.91 1.22 -7.38
CA ARG A 101 -4.03 2.39 -7.59
C ARG A 101 -2.70 2.24 -6.85
N THR A 102 -2.75 1.71 -5.63
CA THR A 102 -1.56 1.49 -4.79
C THR A 102 -0.62 0.46 -5.41
N GLU A 103 -1.15 -0.63 -5.97
CA GLU A 103 -0.37 -1.63 -6.71
C GLU A 103 0.35 -1.04 -7.92
N LYS A 104 -0.25 -0.03 -8.57
CA LYS A 104 0.34 0.72 -9.68
C LYS A 104 1.23 1.87 -9.23
N LEU A 105 1.50 2.00 -7.94
CA LEU A 105 2.29 3.09 -7.33
C LEU A 105 1.65 4.48 -7.46
N GLU A 106 0.36 4.55 -7.78
CA GLU A 106 -0.43 5.78 -7.94
C GLU A 106 -0.94 6.27 -6.57
N PHE A 107 -0.04 6.38 -5.59
CA PHE A 107 -0.39 6.64 -4.18
C PHE A 107 -1.13 7.96 -3.96
N THR A 108 -0.78 9.02 -4.70
CA THR A 108 -1.44 10.33 -4.58
C THR A 108 -2.91 10.27 -4.96
N GLU A 109 -3.23 9.56 -6.05
CA GLU A 109 -4.61 9.40 -6.50
C GLU A 109 -5.42 8.54 -5.52
N ALA A 110 -4.82 7.44 -5.04
CA ALA A 110 -5.42 6.58 -4.03
C ALA A 110 -5.77 7.37 -2.75
N LEU A 111 -4.82 8.17 -2.24
CA LEU A 111 -5.05 8.99 -1.03
C LEU A 111 -6.09 10.06 -1.26
N HIS A 112 -6.05 10.78 -2.39
CA HIS A 112 -7.04 11.81 -2.71
C HIS A 112 -8.47 11.23 -2.72
N MET A 113 -8.65 10.05 -3.32
CA MET A 113 -9.94 9.37 -3.34
C MET A 113 -10.42 8.97 -1.93
N LEU A 114 -9.53 8.42 -1.11
CA LEU A 114 -9.89 8.03 0.26
C LEU A 114 -10.20 9.24 1.14
N ASP A 115 -9.46 10.35 0.97
CA ASP A 115 -9.68 11.60 1.70
C ASP A 115 -11.00 12.28 1.27
N GLU A 116 -11.39 12.20 -0.02
CA GLU A 116 -12.72 12.61 -0.51
C GLU A 116 -13.84 11.85 0.23
N ILE A 117 -13.73 10.53 0.34
CA ILE A 117 -14.71 9.70 1.04
C ILE A 117 -14.76 10.03 2.54
N ILE A 118 -13.61 10.20 3.20
CA ILE A 118 -13.53 10.58 4.61
C ILE A 118 -14.24 11.91 4.85
N SER A 119 -14.05 12.88 3.95
CA SER A 119 -14.60 14.23 4.10
C SER A 119 -16.11 14.26 3.90
N ASN A 120 -16.60 13.53 2.88
CA ASN A 120 -18.03 13.53 2.52
C ASN A 120 -18.88 12.61 3.39
N TYR A 121 -18.27 11.57 3.99
CA TYR A 121 -18.97 10.53 4.74
C TYR A 121 -18.38 10.29 6.14
N TYR A 122 -17.89 11.34 6.81
CA TYR A 122 -17.19 11.29 8.12
C TYR A 122 -17.97 10.54 9.23
N TRP A 123 -19.30 10.68 9.22
CA TRP A 123 -20.27 10.02 10.10
C TRP A 123 -20.58 8.56 9.78
N HIS A 124 -20.20 8.05 8.60
CA HIS A 124 -20.63 6.72 8.17
C HIS A 124 -19.97 5.61 9.02
N PRO A 125 -20.73 4.58 9.46
CA PRO A 125 -20.19 3.52 10.31
C PRO A 125 -19.00 2.76 9.69
N GLN A 126 -19.04 2.59 8.36
CA GLN A 126 -18.02 1.83 7.63
C GLN A 126 -16.74 2.61 7.32
N LEU A 127 -16.59 3.83 7.82
CA LEU A 127 -15.40 4.64 7.57
C LEU A 127 -14.12 4.02 8.16
N GLY A 128 -14.25 3.09 9.12
CA GLY A 128 -13.11 2.29 9.60
C GLY A 128 -12.40 1.54 8.48
N ALA A 129 -13.15 1.04 7.47
CA ALA A 129 -12.57 0.39 6.30
C ALA A 129 -11.72 1.36 5.45
N ILE A 130 -12.19 2.61 5.27
CA ILE A 130 -11.47 3.63 4.51
C ILE A 130 -10.16 4.02 5.21
N TYR A 131 -10.20 4.18 6.53
CA TYR A 131 -8.98 4.42 7.30
C TYR A 131 -8.00 3.25 7.26
N TYR A 132 -8.51 2.01 7.17
CA TYR A 132 -7.67 0.83 6.94
C TYR A 132 -6.96 0.89 5.57
N TYR A 133 -7.69 1.14 4.48
CA TYR A 133 -7.07 1.29 3.16
C TYR A 133 -6.10 2.47 3.12
N ARG A 134 -6.47 3.62 3.71
CA ARG A 134 -5.60 4.79 3.80
C ARG A 134 -4.31 4.48 4.52
N GLY A 135 -4.37 3.71 5.60
CA GLY A 135 -3.17 3.26 6.31
C GLY A 135 -2.28 2.38 5.43
N GLN A 136 -2.84 1.40 4.72
CA GLN A 136 -2.07 0.57 3.78
C GLN A 136 -1.35 1.40 2.72
N VAL A 137 -2.06 2.33 2.07
CA VAL A 137 -1.47 3.19 1.03
C VAL A 137 -0.30 4.00 1.60
N LEU A 138 -0.43 4.51 2.83
CA LEU A 138 0.63 5.26 3.50
C LEU A 138 1.84 4.38 3.82
N PHE A 139 1.64 3.17 4.34
CA PHE A 139 2.72 2.20 4.52
C PHE A 139 3.45 1.91 3.20
N PHE A 140 2.72 1.66 2.12
CA PHE A 140 3.31 1.29 0.83
C PHE A 140 4.05 2.46 0.17
N ARG A 141 3.64 3.69 0.46
CA ARG A 141 4.36 4.91 0.09
C ARG A 141 5.56 5.22 1.01
N GLY A 142 5.77 4.46 2.10
CA GLY A 142 6.84 4.68 3.07
C GLY A 142 6.53 5.68 4.19
N ASP A 143 5.26 6.06 4.38
CA ASP A 143 4.79 6.93 5.45
C ASP A 143 4.18 6.10 6.59
N GLU A 144 5.05 5.42 7.34
CA GLU A 144 4.67 4.57 8.47
C GLU A 144 3.90 5.34 9.56
N GLU A 145 4.34 6.56 9.89
CA GLU A 145 3.68 7.37 10.93
C GLU A 145 2.25 7.72 10.53
N GLY A 146 2.05 8.17 9.29
CA GLY A 146 0.73 8.42 8.72
C GLY A 146 -0.11 7.14 8.65
N GLY A 147 0.51 6.01 8.29
CA GLY A 147 -0.11 4.69 8.24
C GLY A 147 -0.67 4.27 9.59
N LEU A 148 0.16 4.29 10.63
CA LEU A 148 -0.24 3.98 12.01
C LEU A 148 -1.31 4.96 12.52
N LYS A 149 -1.22 6.25 12.18
CA LYS A 149 -2.25 7.23 12.55
C LYS A 149 -3.60 6.89 11.93
N ALA A 150 -3.65 6.57 10.64
CA ALA A 150 -4.88 6.15 9.97
C ALA A 150 -5.43 4.86 10.58
N TRP A 151 -4.58 3.89 10.87
CA TRP A 151 -4.99 2.63 11.50
C TRP A 151 -5.49 2.77 12.93
N ARG A 152 -4.97 3.73 13.71
CA ARG A 152 -5.57 4.08 15.01
C ARG A 152 -6.99 4.62 14.86
N GLU A 153 -7.27 5.41 13.82
CA GLU A 153 -8.64 5.87 13.52
C GLU A 153 -9.56 4.70 13.13
N ALA A 154 -9.06 3.75 12.32
CA ALA A 154 -9.78 2.53 11.99
C ALA A 154 -10.11 1.70 13.23
N ALA A 155 -9.13 1.47 14.10
CA ALA A 155 -9.30 0.71 15.34
C ALA A 155 -10.20 1.44 16.36
N ARG A 156 -10.17 2.78 16.43
CA ARG A 156 -11.09 3.53 17.30
C ARG A 156 -12.55 3.28 16.93
N ARG A 157 -12.84 3.17 15.63
CA ARG A 157 -14.19 2.89 15.11
C ARG A 157 -14.57 1.42 15.26
N THR A 158 -13.61 0.52 15.17
CA THR A 158 -13.84 -0.92 15.32
C THR A 158 -12.71 -1.56 16.13
N PRO A 159 -12.78 -1.51 17.49
CA PRO A 159 -11.68 -1.97 18.35
C PRO A 159 -11.32 -3.45 18.17
N GLY A 160 -12.31 -4.32 17.94
CA GLY A 160 -12.11 -5.76 17.70
C GLY A 160 -11.69 -6.14 16.26
N SER A 161 -11.34 -5.16 15.43
CA SER A 161 -10.86 -5.39 14.05
C SER A 161 -9.45 -5.99 14.03
N ALA A 162 -9.01 -6.46 12.87
CA ALA A 162 -7.65 -6.95 12.68
C ALA A 162 -6.60 -5.86 12.99
N VAL A 163 -6.88 -4.62 12.59
CA VAL A 163 -6.05 -3.45 12.89
C VAL A 163 -5.97 -3.19 14.40
N GLY A 164 -7.08 -3.35 15.13
CA GLY A 164 -7.07 -3.24 16.59
C GLY A 164 -6.13 -4.24 17.25
N ARG A 165 -6.21 -5.52 16.85
CA ARG A 165 -5.29 -6.57 17.32
C ARG A 165 -3.83 -6.30 16.94
N PHE A 166 -3.60 -5.78 15.75
CA PHE A 166 -2.26 -5.36 15.32
C PHE A 166 -1.70 -4.24 16.20
N LEU A 167 -2.50 -3.22 16.54
CA LEU A 167 -2.06 -2.13 17.41
C LEU A 167 -1.84 -2.59 18.86
N GLU A 168 -2.64 -3.54 19.36
CA GLU A 168 -2.39 -4.23 20.64
C GLU A 168 -1.03 -4.94 20.62
N ALA A 169 -0.69 -5.60 19.50
CA ALA A 169 0.59 -6.29 19.35
C ALA A 169 1.77 -5.31 19.42
N LEU A 170 1.69 -4.17 18.74
CA LEU A 170 2.72 -3.13 18.79
C LEU A 170 2.89 -2.53 20.19
N ASP A 171 1.79 -2.31 20.91
CA ASP A 171 1.83 -1.81 22.29
C ASP A 171 2.46 -2.83 23.26
N ALA A 172 2.09 -4.11 23.14
CA ALA A 172 2.69 -5.20 23.90
C ALA A 172 4.19 -5.34 23.61
N GLN A 173 4.61 -5.25 22.34
CA GLN A 173 6.01 -5.30 21.92
C GLN A 173 6.81 -4.14 22.54
N LYS A 174 6.28 -2.92 22.49
CA LYS A 174 6.90 -1.74 23.11
C LYS A 174 7.10 -1.91 24.63
N LYS A 175 6.21 -2.66 25.28
CA LYS A 175 6.29 -2.99 26.72
C LYS A 175 7.20 -4.19 27.03
N GLY A 176 7.85 -4.78 26.03
CA GLY A 176 8.68 -5.99 26.18
C GLY A 176 7.88 -7.27 26.42
N GLN A 177 6.57 -7.25 26.16
CA GLN A 177 5.65 -8.38 26.37
C GLN A 177 5.59 -9.25 25.11
N SER A 178 6.73 -9.82 24.69
CA SER A 178 6.87 -10.46 23.38
C SER A 178 5.91 -11.63 23.13
N GLN A 179 5.55 -12.40 24.17
CA GLN A 179 4.55 -13.46 24.04
C GLN A 179 3.16 -12.90 23.75
N ALA A 180 2.74 -11.86 24.47
CA ALA A 180 1.45 -11.20 24.25
C ALA A 180 1.39 -10.54 22.88
N ALA A 181 2.49 -9.89 22.46
CA ALA A 181 2.63 -9.31 21.12
C ALA A 181 2.45 -10.39 20.02
N GLY A 182 3.10 -11.55 20.17
CA GLY A 182 2.98 -12.66 19.24
C GLY A 182 1.54 -13.18 19.12
N VAL A 183 0.83 -13.33 20.23
CA VAL A 183 -0.60 -13.74 20.21
C VAL A 183 -1.46 -12.71 19.49
N ALA A 184 -1.26 -11.42 19.79
CA ALA A 184 -2.02 -10.34 19.16
C ALA A 184 -1.76 -10.22 17.65
N PHE A 185 -0.51 -10.38 17.20
CA PHE A 185 -0.19 -10.47 15.76
C PHE A 185 -0.87 -11.66 15.08
N GLN A 186 -0.84 -12.83 15.72
CA GLN A 186 -1.51 -14.02 15.19
C GLN A 186 -3.03 -13.81 15.09
N ASP A 187 -3.65 -13.16 16.08
CA ASP A 187 -5.08 -12.86 16.04
C ASP A 187 -5.44 -11.82 14.97
N ALA A 188 -4.57 -10.83 14.72
CA ALA A 188 -4.72 -9.92 13.58
C ALA A 188 -4.67 -10.70 12.25
N LEU A 189 -3.68 -11.59 12.09
CA LEU A 189 -3.49 -12.41 10.89
C LEU A 189 -4.57 -13.50 10.72
N LYS A 190 -5.24 -13.96 11.77
CA LYS A 190 -6.43 -14.84 11.62
C LYS A 190 -7.58 -14.11 10.91
N LYS A 191 -7.71 -12.80 11.14
CA LYS A 191 -8.78 -11.97 10.56
C LYS A 191 -8.44 -11.51 9.14
N VAL A 192 -7.18 -11.12 8.91
CA VAL A 192 -6.68 -10.73 7.58
C VAL A 192 -5.39 -11.51 7.29
N PRO A 193 -5.48 -12.72 6.72
CA PRO A 193 -4.34 -13.61 6.55
C PRO A 193 -3.21 -13.05 5.70
N ASN A 194 -3.49 -12.25 4.68
CA ASN A 194 -2.45 -11.82 3.73
C ASN A 194 -2.06 -10.35 3.91
N GLU A 195 -2.38 -9.71 5.05
CA GLU A 195 -2.03 -8.30 5.26
C GLU A 195 -0.50 -8.11 5.34
N PRO A 196 0.14 -7.46 4.34
CA PRO A 196 1.59 -7.50 4.22
C PRO A 196 2.31 -6.76 5.35
N VAL A 197 1.72 -5.67 5.83
CA VAL A 197 2.28 -4.90 6.95
C VAL A 197 2.21 -5.71 8.25
N PHE A 198 1.11 -6.41 8.54
CA PHE A 198 0.99 -7.22 9.77
C PHE A 198 2.05 -8.33 9.79
N ARG A 199 2.26 -8.96 8.63
CA ARG A 199 3.32 -9.97 8.45
C ARG A 199 4.70 -9.38 8.63
N ASN A 200 4.94 -8.17 8.12
CA ASN A 200 6.20 -7.48 8.29
C ASN A 200 6.56 -7.27 9.76
N TYR A 201 5.66 -6.67 10.54
CA TYR A 201 5.89 -6.43 11.97
C TYR A 201 5.95 -7.72 12.79
N TYR A 202 5.15 -8.73 12.44
CA TYR A 202 5.28 -10.01 13.11
C TYR A 202 6.63 -10.69 12.83
N GLY A 203 7.13 -10.57 11.59
CA GLY A 203 8.49 -10.95 11.23
C GLY A 203 9.53 -10.22 12.08
N LEU A 204 9.43 -8.89 12.20
CA LEU A 204 10.35 -8.10 13.02
C LEU A 204 10.36 -8.55 14.49
N LEU A 205 9.20 -8.83 15.09
CA LEU A 205 9.12 -9.39 16.44
C LEU A 205 9.82 -10.77 16.53
N LEU A 206 9.69 -11.62 15.51
CA LEU A 206 10.33 -12.93 15.49
C LEU A 206 11.85 -12.80 15.39
N GLU A 207 12.36 -11.82 14.64
CA GLU A 207 13.79 -11.52 14.60
C GLU A 207 14.33 -11.00 15.93
N GLU A 208 13.58 -10.15 16.64
CA GLU A 208 13.93 -9.72 18.01
C GLU A 208 14.02 -10.89 19.00
N LEU A 209 13.39 -12.02 18.66
CA LEU A 209 13.39 -13.25 19.43
C LEU A 209 14.38 -14.30 18.88
N ASP A 210 15.26 -13.91 17.95
CA ASP A 210 16.23 -14.78 17.25
C ASP A 210 15.58 -15.95 16.49
N LYS A 211 14.33 -15.78 16.02
CA LYS A 211 13.56 -16.79 15.26
C LYS A 211 13.55 -16.49 13.77
N ASP A 212 14.74 -16.37 13.19
CA ASP A 212 14.98 -15.94 11.82
C ASP A 212 14.24 -16.75 10.76
N GLU A 213 14.17 -18.08 10.90
CA GLU A 213 13.44 -18.93 9.95
C GLU A 213 11.93 -18.66 9.98
N LEU A 214 11.37 -18.40 11.16
CA LEU A 214 9.95 -18.05 11.30
C LEU A 214 9.67 -16.65 10.77
N ALA A 215 10.59 -15.71 10.98
CA ALA A 215 10.49 -14.36 10.41
C ALA A 215 10.49 -14.41 8.88
N LEU A 216 11.44 -15.14 8.29
CA LEU A 216 11.53 -15.37 6.85
C LEU A 216 10.23 -15.98 6.30
N ALA A 217 9.63 -16.93 7.01
CA ALA A 217 8.34 -17.50 6.63
C ALA A 217 7.20 -16.46 6.62
N GLN A 218 7.20 -15.48 7.53
CA GLN A 218 6.21 -14.40 7.50
C GLN A 218 6.39 -13.49 6.29
N TYR A 219 7.62 -13.10 5.98
CA TYR A 219 7.92 -12.23 4.82
C TYR A 219 7.54 -12.90 3.52
N ARG A 220 7.95 -14.16 3.31
CA ARG A 220 7.59 -14.91 2.10
C ARG A 220 6.09 -15.11 1.92
N LYS A 221 5.37 -15.28 3.03
CA LYS A 221 3.90 -15.37 2.98
C LYS A 221 3.24 -14.03 2.66
N ALA A 222 3.87 -12.91 2.97
CA ALA A 222 3.40 -11.59 2.54
C ALA A 222 3.69 -11.32 1.06
N LEU A 223 4.75 -11.92 0.53
CA LEU A 223 5.20 -11.76 -0.86
C LEU A 223 4.65 -12.83 -1.82
N SER A 224 3.87 -13.80 -1.34
CA SER A 224 3.41 -14.94 -2.14
C SER A 224 2.55 -14.56 -3.34
N ASP A 225 1.87 -13.41 -3.25
CA ASP A 225 0.96 -12.93 -4.28
C ASP A 225 1.71 -12.16 -5.39
N GLY A 226 3.02 -11.93 -5.22
CA GLY A 226 3.94 -11.41 -6.26
C GLY A 226 3.77 -9.95 -6.64
N SER A 227 2.71 -9.28 -6.17
CA SER A 227 2.32 -7.92 -6.56
C SER A 227 2.40 -6.88 -5.44
N THR A 228 2.95 -7.23 -4.26
CA THR A 228 2.98 -6.31 -3.11
C THR A 228 4.08 -5.25 -3.28
N PRO A 229 3.75 -3.95 -3.43
CA PRO A 229 4.75 -2.88 -3.62
C PRO A 229 5.34 -2.38 -2.28
N TYR A 230 5.18 -3.16 -1.20
CA TYR A 230 5.65 -2.81 0.14
C TYR A 230 7.11 -3.21 0.33
N VAL A 231 8.01 -2.24 0.14
CA VAL A 231 9.47 -2.44 0.07
C VAL A 231 10.07 -3.05 1.34
N ASP A 232 9.54 -2.70 2.50
CA ASP A 232 10.09 -3.12 3.79
C ASP A 232 10.16 -4.65 3.93
N LEU A 233 9.22 -5.38 3.31
CA LEU A 233 9.23 -6.84 3.32
C LEU A 233 10.47 -7.42 2.65
N TYR A 234 10.85 -6.89 1.49
CA TYR A 234 12.01 -7.37 0.75
C TYR A 234 13.31 -6.98 1.44
N LEU A 235 13.38 -5.77 2.00
CA LEU A 235 14.54 -5.31 2.77
C LEU A 235 14.74 -6.16 4.03
N ASN A 236 13.66 -6.49 4.73
CA ASN A 236 13.71 -7.34 5.92
C ASN A 236 14.00 -8.80 5.58
N GLU A 237 13.38 -9.36 4.53
CA GLU A 237 13.71 -10.70 4.03
C GLU A 237 15.20 -10.79 3.67
N SER A 238 15.72 -9.85 2.89
CA SER A 238 17.13 -9.82 2.52
C SER A 238 18.04 -9.72 3.73
N ARG A 239 17.69 -8.90 4.72
CA ARG A 239 18.46 -8.77 5.97
C ARG A 239 18.51 -10.09 6.75
N VAL A 240 17.38 -10.80 6.88
CA VAL A 240 17.35 -12.13 7.51
C VAL A 240 18.19 -13.13 6.72
N LEU A 241 18.04 -13.16 5.39
CA LEU A 241 18.79 -14.08 4.53
C LEU A 241 20.30 -13.86 4.64
N ARG A 242 20.76 -12.61 4.76
CA ARG A 242 22.16 -12.28 5.02
C ARG A 242 22.65 -12.80 6.37
N ARG A 243 21.86 -12.67 7.44
CA ARG A 243 22.23 -13.25 8.76
C ARG A 243 22.34 -14.77 8.72
N LEU A 244 21.54 -15.41 7.88
CA LEU A 244 21.56 -16.86 7.64
C LEU A 244 22.61 -17.29 6.60
N ASP A 245 23.50 -16.39 6.17
CA ASP A 245 24.54 -16.61 5.15
C ASP A 245 23.99 -17.11 3.79
N LYS A 246 22.76 -16.72 3.45
CA LYS A 246 22.07 -17.04 2.19
C LYS A 246 22.13 -15.85 1.24
N LEU A 247 23.35 -15.41 0.90
CA LEU A 247 23.60 -14.17 0.15
C LEU A 247 22.98 -14.15 -1.25
N ASP A 248 22.97 -15.29 -1.96
CA ASP A 248 22.33 -15.37 -3.29
C ASP A 248 20.81 -15.14 -3.21
N LEU A 249 20.14 -15.80 -2.26
CA LEU A 249 18.70 -15.58 -2.02
C LEU A 249 18.42 -14.15 -1.55
N ALA A 250 19.33 -13.55 -0.77
CA ALA A 250 19.21 -12.16 -0.36
C ALA A 250 19.29 -11.20 -1.56
N ALA A 251 20.13 -11.51 -2.56
CA ALA A 251 20.20 -10.76 -3.81
C ALA A 251 18.93 -10.94 -4.65
N GLU A 252 18.41 -12.17 -4.78
CA GLU A 252 17.15 -12.45 -5.49
C GLU A 252 15.98 -11.65 -4.92
N ALA A 253 15.82 -11.64 -3.59
CA ALA A 253 14.77 -10.88 -2.92
C ALA A 253 14.87 -9.37 -3.20
N LEU A 254 16.09 -8.83 -3.21
CA LEU A 254 16.31 -7.41 -3.50
C LEU A 254 16.16 -7.05 -4.97
N VAL A 255 16.48 -7.96 -5.90
CA VAL A 255 16.19 -7.79 -7.33
C VAL A 255 14.68 -7.73 -7.54
N ALA A 256 13.91 -8.60 -6.87
CA ALA A 256 12.44 -8.51 -6.89
C ALA A 256 11.94 -7.17 -6.34
N ALA A 257 12.54 -6.68 -5.24
CA ALA A 257 12.23 -5.37 -4.67
C ALA A 257 12.49 -4.23 -5.68
N ARG A 258 13.65 -4.25 -6.37
CA ARG A 258 14.03 -3.25 -7.36
C ARG A 258 13.07 -3.24 -8.54
N ASN A 259 12.61 -4.41 -8.98
CA ASN A 259 11.61 -4.51 -10.05
C ASN A 259 10.25 -3.94 -9.63
N ALA A 260 9.87 -4.10 -8.36
CA ALA A 260 8.63 -3.54 -7.82
C ALA A 260 8.72 -2.03 -7.55
N ARG A 261 9.87 -1.55 -7.07
CA ARG A 261 10.09 -0.16 -6.60
C ARG A 261 11.50 0.33 -6.97
N PRO A 262 11.77 0.63 -8.25
CA PRO A 262 13.07 1.12 -8.68
C PRO A 262 13.38 2.55 -8.20
N ASP A 263 12.39 3.25 -7.62
CA ASP A 263 12.52 4.59 -7.07
C ASP A 263 13.12 4.63 -5.65
N TYR A 264 13.33 3.48 -5.01
CA TYR A 264 13.80 3.39 -3.62
C TYR A 264 15.32 3.22 -3.51
N ALA A 265 15.99 4.28 -3.04
CA ALA A 265 17.43 4.27 -2.75
C ALA A 265 17.88 3.16 -1.81
N SER A 266 17.05 2.82 -0.82
CA SER A 266 17.36 1.77 0.16
C SER A 266 17.48 0.39 -0.47
N ILE A 267 16.78 0.11 -1.56
CA ILE A 267 16.87 -1.17 -2.27
C ILE A 267 18.21 -1.25 -3.00
N HIS A 268 18.58 -0.20 -3.71
CA HIS A 268 19.86 -0.11 -4.42
C HIS A 268 21.05 -0.18 -3.45
N ALA A 269 20.97 0.51 -2.31
CA ALA A 269 21.99 0.42 -1.27
C ALA A 269 22.10 -1.01 -0.67
N ALA A 270 20.97 -1.70 -0.49
CA ALA A 270 20.97 -3.08 -0.03
C ALA A 270 21.55 -4.04 -1.09
N LEU A 271 21.24 -3.84 -2.38
CA LEU A 271 21.80 -4.62 -3.49
C LEU A 271 23.30 -4.41 -3.60
N TRP A 272 23.78 -3.17 -3.49
CA TRP A 272 25.20 -2.86 -3.41
C TRP A 272 25.88 -3.66 -2.29
N ALA A 273 25.33 -3.64 -1.08
CA ALA A 273 25.92 -4.34 0.06
C ALA A 273 25.98 -5.87 -0.15
N VAL A 274 24.92 -6.46 -0.73
CA VAL A 274 24.88 -7.90 -1.01
C VAL A 274 25.83 -8.27 -2.16
N ASN A 275 25.85 -7.49 -3.25
CA ASN A 275 26.76 -7.71 -4.37
C ASN A 275 28.23 -7.59 -3.95
N ARG A 276 28.57 -6.64 -3.07
CA ARG A 276 29.90 -6.55 -2.45
C ARG A 276 30.27 -7.82 -1.68
N ALA A 277 29.35 -8.35 -0.89
CA ALA A 277 29.57 -9.58 -0.12
C ALA A 277 29.73 -10.82 -1.03
N LEU A 278 29.08 -10.82 -2.20
CA LEU A 278 29.19 -11.87 -3.22
C LEU A 278 30.40 -11.72 -4.15
N GLY A 279 31.22 -10.66 -4.01
CA GLY A 279 32.33 -10.36 -4.92
C GLY A 279 31.91 -9.82 -6.30
N ARG A 280 30.64 -9.47 -6.47
CA ARG A 280 30.04 -8.87 -7.69
C ARG A 280 30.31 -7.36 -7.71
N HIS A 281 31.57 -6.99 -7.90
CA HIS A 281 32.01 -5.59 -7.74
C HIS A 281 31.40 -4.63 -8.76
N ASN A 282 31.28 -5.06 -10.03
CA ASN A 282 30.71 -4.22 -11.08
C ASN A 282 29.23 -3.94 -10.82
N GLU A 283 28.45 -4.98 -10.51
CA GLU A 283 27.04 -4.87 -10.18
C GLU A 283 26.82 -4.08 -8.89
N ALA A 284 27.74 -4.16 -7.93
CA ALA A 284 27.68 -3.30 -6.76
C ALA A 284 27.83 -1.82 -7.14
N ASP A 285 28.85 -1.46 -7.93
CA ASP A 285 29.13 -0.07 -8.29
C ASP A 285 27.97 0.57 -9.08
N GLU A 286 27.31 -0.22 -9.95
CA GLU A 286 26.08 0.19 -10.64
C GLU A 286 24.93 0.52 -9.65
N GLU A 287 24.69 -0.36 -8.68
CA GLU A 287 23.65 -0.17 -7.66
C GLU A 287 23.96 1.01 -6.73
N LEU A 288 25.23 1.23 -6.39
CA LEU A 288 25.63 2.39 -5.62
C LEU A 288 25.37 3.69 -6.38
N ALA A 289 25.67 3.72 -7.68
CA ALA A 289 25.39 4.88 -8.52
C ALA A 289 23.89 5.21 -8.57
N LEU A 290 23.03 4.18 -8.67
CA LEU A 290 21.58 4.34 -8.63
C LEU A 290 21.10 4.88 -7.28
N ALA A 291 21.60 4.32 -6.16
CA ALA A 291 21.28 4.77 -4.80
C ALA A 291 21.65 6.24 -4.52
N LEU A 292 22.67 6.75 -5.21
CA LEU A 292 23.21 8.11 -5.07
C LEU A 292 22.63 9.11 -6.07
N SER A 293 21.79 8.66 -7.00
CA SER A 293 21.25 9.52 -8.06
C SER A 293 20.35 10.63 -7.50
N ARG A 294 20.44 11.83 -8.09
CA ARG A 294 19.75 13.05 -7.61
C ARG A 294 18.21 12.97 -7.65
N ASP A 295 17.65 11.99 -8.34
CA ASP A 295 16.20 11.79 -8.46
C ASP A 295 15.58 10.99 -7.29
N GLN A 296 16.40 10.46 -6.36
CA GLN A 296 15.89 9.66 -5.25
C GLN A 296 15.63 10.49 -3.97
N ARG A 297 14.40 10.45 -3.47
CA ARG A 297 13.98 11.08 -2.20
C ARG A 297 14.56 10.30 -1.00
N ALA A 298 15.82 10.58 -0.62
CA ALA A 298 16.52 10.35 0.67
C ALA A 298 16.17 9.14 1.56
N LEU A 299 17.09 8.24 1.96
CA LEU A 299 18.38 8.46 2.64
C LEU A 299 19.50 7.55 2.13
N VAL A 300 20.72 8.10 2.06
CA VAL A 300 21.96 7.42 1.69
C VAL A 300 22.81 7.21 2.95
N GLY A 301 23.25 5.98 3.19
CA GLY A 301 24.47 5.69 3.94
C GLY A 301 25.44 4.92 3.04
N VAL A 302 26.51 5.56 2.58
CA VAL A 302 27.60 4.91 1.83
C VAL A 302 28.74 4.56 2.78
N PHE A 303 29.28 3.35 2.66
CA PHE A 303 30.48 2.90 3.38
C PHE A 303 31.67 2.82 2.41
N GLY A 304 32.81 3.35 2.84
CA GLY A 304 34.09 3.37 2.11
C GLY A 304 34.84 2.02 2.10
N LYS A 305 36.08 2.03 1.60
CA LYS A 305 36.99 0.88 1.68
C LYS A 305 37.41 0.65 3.13
N ALA A 306 37.71 -0.61 3.47
CA ALA A 306 38.25 -0.96 4.79
C ALA A 306 39.48 -0.08 5.10
N GLY A 307 39.39 0.72 6.16
CA GLY A 307 40.46 1.63 6.59
C GLY A 307 40.22 3.12 6.34
N GLU A 308 39.14 3.54 5.67
CA GLU A 308 38.82 4.96 5.44
C GLU A 308 37.54 5.42 6.17
N ASN A 309 37.48 6.71 6.52
CA ASN A 309 36.39 7.30 7.31
C ASN A 309 35.11 7.50 6.47
N ALA A 310 33.95 7.14 7.05
CA ALA A 310 32.65 7.51 6.53
C ALA A 310 32.23 8.90 7.04
N PHE A 311 31.43 9.61 6.26
CA PHE A 311 30.95 10.95 6.60
C PHE A 311 29.42 11.02 6.45
N CYS A 312 28.77 11.64 7.42
CA CYS A 312 27.36 12.03 7.36
C CYS A 312 27.26 13.49 7.83
N ASN A 313 26.58 14.34 7.07
CA ASN A 313 26.41 15.77 7.38
C ASN A 313 27.73 16.54 7.64
N GLY A 314 28.83 16.16 6.98
CA GLY A 314 30.12 16.86 7.10
C GLY A 314 30.93 16.53 8.36
N GLU A 315 30.46 15.61 9.22
CA GLU A 315 31.22 15.12 10.37
C GLU A 315 31.86 13.74 10.10
N ALA A 316 33.10 13.54 10.57
CA ALA A 316 33.85 12.30 10.42
C ALA A 316 33.36 11.23 11.41
N LEU A 317 32.92 10.07 10.92
CA LEU A 317 32.36 8.98 11.75
C LEU A 317 33.41 8.00 12.30
N GLY A 318 34.71 8.24 12.05
CA GLY A 318 35.81 7.36 12.51
C GLY A 318 35.87 6.00 11.80
N PRO A 319 36.82 5.11 12.20
CA PRO A 319 37.04 3.83 11.54
C PRO A 319 35.89 2.85 11.82
N VAL A 320 35.39 2.22 10.75
CA VAL A 320 34.20 1.36 10.76
C VAL A 320 34.47 0.02 11.47
N PRO A 321 33.75 -0.32 12.57
CA PRO A 321 33.68 -1.69 13.07
C PRO A 321 32.51 -2.43 12.39
N THR A 322 32.70 -3.72 12.17
CA THR A 322 31.93 -4.66 11.33
C THR A 322 30.49 -4.95 11.80
N ALA A 323 29.82 -4.11 12.58
CA ALA A 323 28.50 -4.44 13.15
C ALA A 323 27.53 -3.25 13.27
N ALA A 324 26.25 -3.57 13.02
CA ALA A 324 25.02 -2.84 13.35
C ALA A 324 24.49 -1.80 12.34
N PHE A 325 23.37 -2.16 11.69
CA PHE A 325 22.47 -1.26 11.00
C PHE A 325 21.08 -1.31 11.67
N ALA A 326 20.69 -0.28 12.41
CA ALA A 326 19.32 -0.14 12.89
C ALA A 326 18.93 1.32 13.14
N LYS A 327 18.25 1.94 12.16
CA LYS A 327 16.90 2.51 12.35
C LYS A 327 16.33 2.98 11.01
N ALA A 328 15.24 2.35 10.58
CA ALA A 328 14.43 2.85 9.48
C ALA A 328 13.77 4.18 9.86
N GLY A 329 13.68 5.11 8.90
CA GLY A 329 12.65 6.16 8.89
C GLY A 329 13.01 7.58 9.36
N LYS A 330 14.28 7.99 9.55
CA LYS A 330 14.56 9.37 10.01
C LYS A 330 15.82 10.05 9.47
N ALA A 331 15.89 10.35 8.17
CA ALA A 331 16.48 11.63 7.79
C ALA A 331 16.01 12.12 6.42
N ARG A 332 15.93 13.46 6.31
CA ARG A 332 15.77 14.19 5.05
C ARG A 332 17.16 14.50 4.52
N ILE A 333 17.41 14.25 3.24
CA ILE A 333 18.51 14.90 2.52
C ILE A 333 17.97 16.26 2.07
N GLU A 334 18.46 17.34 2.66
CA GLU A 334 18.31 18.68 2.10
C GLU A 334 19.45 18.91 1.10
N VAL A 335 19.11 19.00 -0.19
CA VAL A 335 20.07 19.38 -1.24
C VAL A 335 20.22 20.90 -1.21
N GLY A 336 21.09 21.40 -0.33
CA GLY A 336 21.59 22.76 -0.39
C GLY A 336 22.72 22.84 -1.42
N LEU A 337 22.48 23.47 -2.58
CA LEU A 337 23.54 23.90 -3.50
C LEU A 337 24.32 25.06 -2.83
N GLN A 338 25.18 24.76 -1.88
CA GLN A 338 26.24 25.69 -1.49
C GLN A 338 27.49 25.38 -2.30
N ARG A 339 27.88 26.34 -3.14
CA ARG A 339 29.20 26.40 -3.76
C ARG A 339 30.24 26.29 -2.64
N LEU A 340 31.00 25.20 -2.62
CA LEU A 340 32.20 25.10 -1.80
C LEU A 340 33.21 26.12 -2.33
N ASN A 341 33.45 27.16 -1.53
CA ASN A 341 34.54 28.11 -1.73
C ASN A 341 35.87 27.39 -1.47
N THR A 342 36.84 27.61 -2.35
CA THR A 342 38.14 26.93 -2.46
C THR A 342 39.18 27.26 -1.38
N GLU A 343 38.78 27.64 -0.16
CA GLU A 343 39.74 28.07 0.89
C GLU A 343 39.88 27.11 2.09
N LEU A 344 39.11 26.01 2.16
CA LEU A 344 39.23 25.05 3.27
C LEU A 344 40.24 23.90 3.05
N VAL A 345 41.10 24.00 2.04
CA VAL A 345 42.12 22.98 1.70
C VAL A 345 43.49 23.28 2.32
N ALA A 346 43.63 24.34 3.13
CA ALA A 346 44.96 24.78 3.59
C ALA A 346 45.43 24.23 4.96
N ASP A 347 44.58 23.67 5.82
CA ASP A 347 44.94 23.43 7.23
C ASP A 347 44.97 21.95 7.70
N MET A 348 45.11 20.97 6.80
CA MET A 348 45.40 19.58 7.20
C MET A 348 46.69 19.02 6.59
N VAL A 349 47.75 19.82 6.69
CA VAL A 349 49.13 19.31 6.68
C VAL A 349 49.75 19.65 8.03
N THR A 350 49.82 18.67 8.93
CA THR A 350 50.97 18.55 9.84
C THR A 350 51.18 17.09 10.21
N VAL A 351 52.32 16.59 9.73
CA VAL A 351 52.99 15.37 10.16
C VAL A 351 53.36 15.50 11.63
N VAL A 352 53.14 14.45 12.41
CA VAL A 352 54.03 14.09 13.53
C VAL A 352 54.27 12.59 13.42
N GLU A 353 55.56 12.22 13.54
CA GLU A 353 56.27 10.98 13.16
C GLU A 353 55.57 9.62 13.34
#